data_AF-A0A9E2B916-F1
#
_entry.id   AF-A0A9E2B916-F1
#
_cell.length_a   1.000
_cell.length_b   1.000
_cell.length_c   1.000
_cell.angle_alpha   90.00
_cell.angle_beta   90.00
_cell.angle_gamma   90.00
#
_symmetry.space_group_name_H-M   'P 1'
#
loop_
_entity.id
_entity.type
_entity.pdbx_description
1 polymer ?
#
loop_
_entity_poly.entity_id
_entity_poly.type
_entity_poly.pdbx_seq_one_letter_code
_entity_poly.pdbx_strand_id
1 'polypeptide(L)'
;PFRQWVLEDKFSAGRPELEKVGVEFVDDVAPYELMKLRILNGGHASISYLSALLGIHFVHDAMANPLVIGFLDRLAKDEIIPVVPEVPGFDFLSYFNVIKDRFSNPEIGDTIPRLCQDGSNRQPKFIFPSITDRLVRNLSIDGLALEVALWCRYCAGTDEDGNKIVVDDLNADRLGMLGRRAKEEPAAFFELTEIFGPLSNDKVFASAFSMALKSLWGIGVAKTIEAYIDDR
;
A
#
# COMPACT_ATOMS: atom_id res chain seq x y z
N PRO A 1 16.18 17.53 6.45
CA PRO A 1 15.17 16.71 5.73
C PRO A 1 15.79 15.37 5.33
N PHE A 2 15.00 14.29 5.26
CA PHE A 2 15.48 12.97 4.82
C PHE A 2 15.84 12.96 3.33
N ARG A 3 16.95 12.33 2.98
CA ARG A 3 17.35 12.00 1.60
C ARG A 3 18.17 10.71 1.63
N GLN A 4 17.99 9.85 0.64
CA GLN A 4 18.77 8.63 0.45
C GLN A 4 18.90 8.36 -1.04
N TRP A 5 20.09 7.94 -1.46
CA TRP A 5 20.33 7.49 -2.83
C TRP A 5 21.33 6.34 -2.80
N VAL A 6 20.87 5.15 -3.17
CA VAL A 6 21.67 3.93 -3.29
C VAL A 6 21.83 3.62 -4.77
N LEU A 7 23.05 3.30 -5.22
CA LEU A 7 23.38 3.04 -6.61
C LEU A 7 24.34 1.87 -6.75
N GLU A 8 24.26 1.19 -7.89
CA GLU A 8 25.34 0.32 -8.35
C GLU A 8 26.44 1.13 -9.03
N ASP A 9 27.71 0.83 -8.73
CA ASP A 9 28.84 1.55 -9.33
C ASP A 9 29.18 1.03 -10.74
N LYS A 10 28.24 1.21 -11.69
CA LYS A 10 28.31 0.70 -13.06
C LYS A 10 28.24 1.83 -14.10
N PHE A 11 29.30 2.63 -14.20
CA PHE A 11 29.38 3.79 -15.10
C PHE A 11 30.40 3.57 -16.23
N SER A 12 29.95 3.68 -17.48
CA SER A 12 30.78 3.41 -18.66
C SER A 12 31.82 4.50 -19.00
N ALA A 13 31.65 5.72 -18.46
CA ALA A 13 32.51 6.87 -18.77
C ALA A 13 32.95 7.62 -17.50
N GLY A 14 33.02 6.90 -16.37
CA GLY A 14 33.25 7.50 -15.05
C GLY A 14 32.01 8.20 -14.50
N ARG A 15 32.13 8.73 -13.27
CA ARG A 15 31.06 9.42 -12.55
C ARG A 15 31.63 10.48 -11.60
N PRO A 16 30.84 11.46 -11.13
CA PRO A 16 31.22 12.29 -10.00
C PRO A 16 31.46 11.45 -8.74
N GLU A 17 32.23 11.99 -7.81
CA GLU A 17 32.46 11.41 -6.46
C GLU A 17 31.22 11.63 -5.57
N LEU A 18 30.08 11.08 -5.99
CA LEU A 18 28.77 11.25 -5.34
C LEU A 18 28.75 10.73 -3.90
N GLU A 19 29.63 9.79 -3.56
CA GLU A 19 29.84 9.30 -2.20
C GLU A 19 30.26 10.41 -1.24
N LYS A 20 30.95 11.46 -1.73
CA LYS A 20 31.34 12.62 -0.91
C LYS A 20 30.15 13.49 -0.49
N VAL A 21 28.99 13.31 -1.12
CA VAL A 21 27.74 14.02 -0.79
C VAL A 21 26.65 13.09 -0.26
N GLY A 22 27.02 11.85 0.14
CA GLY A 22 26.16 10.92 0.84
C GLY A 22 25.40 9.92 -0.04
N VAL A 23 25.82 9.70 -1.29
CA VAL A 23 25.31 8.59 -2.11
C VAL A 23 26.00 7.29 -1.70
N GLU A 24 25.23 6.23 -1.53
CA GLU A 24 25.72 4.90 -1.15
C GLU A 24 25.93 4.05 -2.40
N PHE A 25 27.15 3.56 -2.62
CA PHE A 25 27.44 2.61 -3.69
C PHE A 25 27.46 1.19 -3.16
N VAL A 26 26.75 0.29 -3.84
CA VAL A 26 26.60 -1.12 -3.49
C VAL A 26 26.81 -2.01 -4.71
N ASP A 27 27.08 -3.29 -4.51
CA ASP A 27 27.25 -4.25 -5.61
C ASP A 27 25.90 -4.63 -6.26
N ASP A 28 24.84 -4.70 -5.45
CA ASP A 28 23.46 -5.01 -5.86
C ASP A 28 22.47 -4.09 -5.12
N VAL A 29 21.72 -3.30 -5.89
CA VAL A 29 20.72 -2.36 -5.36
C VAL A 29 19.35 -2.99 -5.13
N ALA A 30 19.08 -4.16 -5.72
CA ALA A 30 17.74 -4.76 -5.73
C ALA A 30 17.15 -4.98 -4.32
N PRO A 31 17.90 -5.43 -3.30
CA PRO A 31 17.36 -5.58 -1.94
C PRO A 31 16.90 -4.25 -1.32
N TYR A 32 17.65 -3.16 -1.56
CA TYR A 32 17.32 -1.81 -1.08
C TYR A 32 16.08 -1.26 -1.77
N GLU A 33 15.97 -1.47 -3.08
CA GLU A 33 14.79 -1.09 -3.84
C GLU A 33 13.55 -1.84 -3.33
N LEU A 34 13.62 -3.15 -3.19
CA LEU A 34 12.52 -3.98 -2.70
C LEU A 34 12.08 -3.53 -1.30
N MET A 35 13.01 -3.38 -0.36
CA MET A 35 12.73 -2.88 0.99
C MET A 35 11.96 -1.54 0.95
N LYS A 36 12.42 -0.58 0.16
CA LYS A 36 11.75 0.71 0.00
C LYS A 36 10.37 0.56 -0.65
N LEU A 37 10.25 -0.27 -1.70
CA LEU A 37 8.97 -0.51 -2.37
C LEU A 37 7.95 -1.17 -1.42
N ARG A 38 8.37 -2.11 -0.57
CA ARG A 38 7.49 -2.75 0.39
C ARG A 38 7.09 -1.83 1.53
N ILE A 39 8.07 -1.25 2.21
CA ILE A 39 7.84 -0.55 3.48
C ILE A 39 7.35 0.89 3.23
N LEU A 40 8.05 1.66 2.40
CA LEU A 40 7.68 3.05 2.12
C LEU A 40 6.51 3.11 1.14
N ASN A 41 6.63 2.50 -0.04
CA ASN A 41 5.57 2.60 -1.04
C ASN A 41 4.33 1.78 -0.68
N GLY A 42 4.49 0.57 -0.15
CA GLY A 42 3.39 -0.19 0.44
C GLY A 42 2.76 0.54 1.62
N GLY A 43 3.56 1.20 2.47
CA GLY A 43 3.04 2.05 3.55
C GLY A 43 2.19 3.22 3.05
N HIS A 44 2.60 3.91 1.98
CA HIS A 44 1.77 4.93 1.34
C HIS A 44 0.45 4.37 0.81
N ALA A 45 0.47 3.23 0.12
CA ALA A 45 -0.74 2.59 -0.39
C ALA A 45 -1.69 2.24 0.77
N SER A 46 -1.14 1.68 1.85
CA SER A 46 -1.87 1.27 3.06
C SER A 46 -2.67 2.39 3.70
N ILE A 47 -2.12 3.61 3.76
CA ILE A 47 -2.83 4.76 4.35
C ILE A 47 -3.75 5.48 3.34
N SER A 48 -3.53 5.31 2.04
CA SER A 48 -4.14 6.16 1.02
C SER A 48 -5.67 5.99 0.92
N TYR A 49 -6.13 4.79 0.55
CA TYR A 49 -7.55 4.54 0.24
C TYR A 49 -8.41 4.58 1.50
N LEU A 50 -7.90 4.08 2.63
CA LEU A 50 -8.54 4.23 3.94
C LEU A 50 -8.79 5.70 4.27
N SER A 51 -7.75 6.54 4.17
CA SER A 51 -7.86 7.96 4.50
C SER A 51 -8.80 8.70 3.55
N ALA A 52 -8.77 8.36 2.26
CA ALA A 52 -9.66 8.96 1.27
C ALA A 52 -11.13 8.61 1.55
N LEU A 53 -11.42 7.37 1.92
CA LEU A 53 -12.77 6.92 2.27
C LEU A 53 -13.27 7.54 3.58
N LEU A 54 -12.36 7.94 4.48
CA LEU A 54 -12.66 8.70 5.69
C LEU A 54 -12.69 10.23 5.46
N GLY A 55 -12.58 10.70 4.22
CA GLY A 55 -12.63 12.13 3.88
C GLY A 55 -11.39 12.93 4.31
N ILE A 56 -10.28 12.27 4.66
CA ILE A 56 -9.05 12.93 5.10
C ILE A 56 -8.23 13.41 3.90
N HIS A 57 -7.82 14.68 3.88
CA HIS A 57 -7.14 15.27 2.73
C HIS A 57 -5.61 15.18 2.77
N PHE A 58 -4.99 15.43 3.93
CA PHE A 58 -3.53 15.46 4.05
C PHE A 58 -2.97 14.19 4.71
N VAL A 59 -1.76 13.81 4.31
CA VAL A 59 -1.06 12.63 4.84
C VAL A 59 -0.75 12.79 6.34
N HIS A 60 -0.35 13.97 6.79
CA HIS A 60 -0.06 14.19 8.21
C HIS A 60 -1.32 14.11 9.09
N ASP A 61 -2.47 14.58 8.60
CA ASP A 61 -3.76 14.42 9.28
C ASP A 61 -4.17 12.95 9.35
N ALA A 62 -3.94 12.20 8.27
CA ALA A 62 -4.15 10.76 8.25
C ALA A 62 -3.26 10.05 9.28
N MET A 63 -1.98 10.42 9.39
CA MET A 63 -1.07 9.86 10.39
C MET A 63 -1.41 10.23 11.83
N ALA A 64 -2.17 11.32 12.04
CA ALA A 64 -2.72 11.68 13.35
C ALA A 64 -4.01 10.92 13.70
N ASN A 65 -4.63 10.23 12.74
CA ASN A 65 -5.83 9.43 12.96
C ASN A 65 -5.48 8.04 13.54
N PRO A 66 -6.02 7.66 14.72
CA PRO A 66 -5.72 6.38 15.37
C PRO A 66 -6.00 5.13 14.51
N LEU A 67 -7.05 5.16 13.68
CA LEU A 67 -7.40 4.03 12.81
C LEU A 67 -6.37 3.86 11.69
N VAL A 68 -5.93 4.96 11.08
CA VAL A 68 -4.95 4.93 9.98
C VAL A 68 -3.58 4.48 10.49
N ILE A 69 -3.10 5.08 11.59
CA ILE A 69 -1.80 4.72 12.16
C ILE A 69 -1.81 3.28 12.70
N GLY A 70 -2.91 2.86 13.33
CA GLY A 70 -3.08 1.51 13.85
C GLY A 70 -3.11 0.46 12.73
N PHE A 71 -3.84 0.73 11.64
CA PHE A 71 -3.84 -0.13 10.46
C PHE A 71 -2.45 -0.25 9.85
N LEU A 72 -1.77 0.88 9.62
CA LEU A 72 -0.41 0.90 9.07
C LEU A 72 0.58 0.15 9.97
N ASP A 73 0.57 0.38 11.28
CA ASP A 73 1.48 -0.28 12.23
C ASP A 73 1.32 -1.80 12.21
N ARG A 74 0.07 -2.28 12.26
CA ARG A 74 -0.23 -3.71 12.29
C ARG A 74 0.11 -4.38 10.97
N LEU A 75 -0.40 -3.83 9.85
CA LEU A 75 -0.14 -4.34 8.51
C LEU A 75 1.37 -4.39 8.21
N ALA A 76 2.11 -3.34 8.56
CA ALA A 76 3.54 -3.29 8.30
C ALA A 76 4.32 -4.34 9.12
N LYS A 77 4.04 -4.44 10.43
CA LYS A 77 4.80 -5.32 11.34
C LYS A 77 4.45 -6.80 11.16
N ASP A 78 3.18 -7.10 10.96
CA ASP A 78 2.70 -8.49 10.96
C ASP A 78 2.72 -9.09 9.54
N GLU A 79 2.52 -8.25 8.52
CA GLU A 79 2.31 -8.72 7.16
C GLU A 79 3.43 -8.34 6.18
N ILE A 80 3.85 -7.07 6.14
CA ILE A 80 4.81 -6.57 5.15
C ILE A 80 6.26 -6.93 5.53
N ILE A 81 6.74 -6.44 6.68
CA ILE A 81 8.15 -6.57 7.10
C ILE A 81 8.62 -8.03 7.15
N PRO A 82 7.83 -9.01 7.67
CA PRO A 82 8.28 -10.40 7.76
C PRO A 82 8.56 -11.08 6.43
N VAL A 83 8.11 -10.50 5.30
CA VAL A 83 8.37 -11.04 3.96
C VAL A 83 9.33 -10.18 3.13
N VAL A 84 9.83 -9.06 3.67
CA VAL A 84 10.88 -8.27 3.01
C VAL A 84 12.18 -9.08 2.99
N PRO A 85 12.84 -9.24 1.82
CA PRO A 85 14.15 -9.88 1.75
C PRO A 85 15.18 -9.17 2.63
N GLU A 86 16.09 -9.93 3.26
CA GLU A 86 17.12 -9.35 4.11
C GLU A 86 18.01 -8.35 3.35
N VAL A 87 18.33 -7.24 4.02
CA VAL A 87 19.31 -6.26 3.56
C VAL A 87 20.40 -6.20 4.62
N PRO A 88 21.66 -6.61 4.31
CA PRO A 88 22.72 -6.69 5.30
C PRO A 88 22.92 -5.36 6.07
N GLY A 89 22.95 -5.45 7.39
CA GLY A 89 23.17 -4.30 8.27
C GLY A 89 21.97 -3.36 8.43
N PHE A 90 20.79 -3.72 7.92
CA PHE A 90 19.61 -2.87 7.95
C PHE A 90 18.55 -3.36 8.93
N ASP A 91 18.06 -2.45 9.79
CA ASP A 91 16.93 -2.72 10.68
C ASP A 91 15.63 -2.16 10.07
N PHE A 92 14.77 -3.07 9.59
CA PHE A 92 13.50 -2.71 8.97
C PHE A 92 12.52 -2.02 9.92
N LEU A 93 12.56 -2.32 11.22
CA LEU A 93 11.66 -1.67 12.18
C LEU A 93 12.11 -0.23 12.45
N SER A 94 13.41 0.00 12.61
CA SER A 94 13.95 1.36 12.69
C SER A 94 13.66 2.16 11.43
N TYR A 95 13.82 1.56 10.25
CA TYR A 95 13.46 2.22 8.99
C TYR A 95 11.97 2.54 8.88
N PHE A 96 11.11 1.60 9.25
CA PHE A 96 9.67 1.82 9.28
C PHE A 96 9.28 2.99 10.21
N ASN A 97 9.91 3.12 11.37
CA ASN A 97 9.71 4.28 12.25
C ASN A 97 10.12 5.59 11.58
N VAL A 98 11.26 5.63 10.87
CA VAL A 98 11.66 6.79 10.07
C VAL A 98 10.62 7.12 8.99
N ILE A 99 10.02 6.11 8.34
CA ILE A 99 8.95 6.32 7.36
C ILE A 99 7.70 6.93 8.01
N LYS A 100 7.28 6.42 9.17
CA LYS A 100 6.14 6.98 9.91
C LYS A 100 6.37 8.44 10.30
N ASP A 101 7.56 8.78 10.80
CA ASP A 101 7.92 10.15 11.14
C ASP A 101 7.86 11.08 9.91
N ARG A 102 8.29 10.58 8.75
CA ARG A 102 8.24 11.32 7.50
C ARG A 102 6.81 11.56 7.01
N PHE A 103 5.94 10.56 7.10
CA PHE A 103 4.53 10.72 6.73
C PHE A 103 3.81 11.70 7.66
N SER A 104 4.23 11.77 8.92
CA SER A 104 3.65 12.65 9.94
C SER A 104 4.08 14.11 9.82
N ASN A 105 4.94 14.48 8.87
CA ASN A 105 5.48 15.83 8.74
C ASN A 105 4.46 16.80 8.09
N PRO A 106 3.91 17.78 8.84
CA PRO A 106 2.91 18.71 8.29
C PRO A 106 3.49 19.69 7.27
N GLU A 107 4.78 20.03 7.36
CA GLU A 107 5.43 21.02 6.50
C GLU A 107 5.53 20.60 5.03
N ILE A 108 5.35 19.31 4.73
CA ILE A 108 5.35 18.81 3.34
C ILE A 108 4.01 19.09 2.66
N GLY A 109 2.89 19.13 3.40
CA GLY A 109 1.56 19.32 2.82
C GLY A 109 1.17 18.24 1.81
N ASP A 110 1.67 17.01 1.97
CA ASP A 110 1.40 15.91 1.06
C ASP A 110 -0.07 15.47 1.12
N THR A 111 -0.67 15.11 -0.02
CA THR A 111 -2.13 14.89 -0.12
C THR A 111 -2.47 13.42 -0.36
N ILE A 112 -3.56 12.99 0.28
CA ILE A 112 -4.14 11.65 0.08
C ILE A 112 -4.54 11.41 -1.38
N PRO A 113 -5.19 12.35 -2.10
CA PRO A 113 -5.41 12.19 -3.54
C PRO A 113 -4.14 11.84 -4.34
N ARG A 114 -3.00 12.47 -4.06
CA ARG A 114 -1.73 12.17 -4.74
C ARG A 114 -1.23 10.74 -4.42
N LEU A 115 -1.45 10.25 -3.21
CA LEU A 115 -1.13 8.87 -2.86
C LEU A 115 -2.04 7.87 -3.60
N CYS A 116 -3.33 8.18 -3.73
CA CYS A 116 -4.32 7.33 -4.41
C CYS A 116 -4.16 7.24 -5.94
N GLN A 117 -3.44 8.20 -6.55
CA GLN A 117 -3.17 8.21 -7.99
C GLN A 117 -2.54 6.93 -8.50
N ASP A 118 -2.93 6.52 -9.71
CA ASP A 118 -2.26 5.46 -10.49
C ASP A 118 -2.19 4.11 -9.74
N GLY A 119 -3.25 3.81 -8.98
CA GLY A 119 -3.37 2.59 -8.19
C GLY A 119 -3.19 1.31 -9.01
N SER A 120 -3.70 1.28 -10.25
CA SER A 120 -3.57 0.13 -11.15
C SER A 120 -2.12 -0.23 -11.48
N ASN A 121 -1.21 0.75 -11.50
CA ASN A 121 0.23 0.53 -11.73
C ASN A 121 1.03 0.38 -10.44
N ARG A 122 0.53 0.92 -9.33
CA ARG A 122 1.21 0.93 -8.02
C ARG A 122 0.94 -0.35 -7.22
N GLN A 123 -0.30 -0.81 -7.18
CA GLN A 123 -0.71 -2.02 -6.45
C GLN A 123 0.12 -3.26 -6.83
N PRO A 124 0.34 -3.55 -8.14
CA PRO A 124 1.17 -4.69 -8.55
C PRO A 124 2.63 -4.61 -8.14
N LYS A 125 3.14 -3.41 -7.85
CA LYS A 125 4.55 -3.19 -7.46
C LYS A 125 4.72 -3.11 -5.95
N PHE A 126 3.73 -2.59 -5.23
CA PHE A 126 3.87 -2.24 -3.82
C PHE A 126 3.26 -3.32 -2.91
N ILE A 127 2.03 -3.75 -3.19
CA ILE A 127 1.23 -4.60 -2.30
C ILE A 127 1.20 -6.05 -2.78
N PHE A 128 0.86 -6.28 -4.06
CA PHE A 128 0.62 -7.63 -4.58
C PHE A 128 1.78 -8.58 -4.37
N PRO A 129 3.05 -8.18 -4.55
CA PRO A 129 4.10 -9.16 -4.37
C PRO A 129 4.28 -9.54 -2.88
N SER A 130 3.79 -8.75 -1.90
CA SER A 130 3.82 -9.11 -0.47
C SER A 130 2.73 -10.13 -0.18
N ILE A 131 1.56 -9.99 -0.82
CA ILE A 131 0.51 -11.02 -0.83
C ILE A 131 1.07 -12.33 -1.38
N THR A 132 1.72 -12.29 -2.55
CA THR A 132 2.34 -13.47 -3.17
C THR A 132 3.37 -14.14 -2.25
N ASP A 133 4.29 -13.36 -1.67
CA ASP A 133 5.32 -13.91 -0.77
C ASP A 133 4.72 -14.58 0.47
N ARG A 134 3.61 -14.05 0.99
CA ARG A 134 2.90 -14.64 2.13
C ARG A 134 2.10 -15.88 1.76
N LEU A 135 1.43 -15.88 0.61
CA LEU A 135 0.72 -17.05 0.09
C LEU A 135 1.66 -18.24 -0.12
N VAL A 136 2.83 -18.01 -0.71
CA VAL A 136 3.87 -19.05 -0.88
C VAL A 136 4.31 -19.66 0.45
N ARG A 137 4.28 -18.86 1.53
CA ARG A 137 4.67 -19.27 2.89
C ARG A 137 3.48 -19.76 3.73
N ASN A 138 2.28 -19.87 3.17
CA ASN A 138 1.04 -20.18 3.88
C ASN A 138 0.78 -19.27 5.10
N LEU A 139 1.09 -17.97 4.98
CA LEU A 139 0.82 -16.97 6.01
C LEU A 139 -0.51 -16.25 5.73
N SER A 140 -1.18 -15.75 6.78
CA SER A 140 -2.40 -14.93 6.61
C SER A 140 -2.09 -13.67 5.79
N ILE A 141 -3.03 -13.24 4.96
CA ILE A 141 -2.95 -12.04 4.12
C ILE A 141 -4.12 -11.09 4.40
N ASP A 142 -4.75 -11.19 5.57
CA ASP A 142 -6.03 -10.54 5.83
C ASP A 142 -5.94 -9.01 5.75
N GLY A 143 -4.87 -8.41 6.29
CA GLY A 143 -4.63 -6.98 6.22
C GLY A 143 -4.23 -6.50 4.82
N LEU A 144 -3.39 -7.25 4.11
CA LEU A 144 -3.05 -6.92 2.73
C LEU A 144 -4.26 -7.06 1.80
N ALA A 145 -5.10 -8.07 2.00
CA ALA A 145 -6.35 -8.22 1.25
C ALA A 145 -7.36 -7.11 1.60
N LEU A 146 -7.38 -6.65 2.85
CA LEU A 146 -8.15 -5.49 3.29
C LEU A 146 -7.66 -4.19 2.64
N GLU A 147 -6.35 -3.99 2.50
CA GLU A 147 -5.78 -2.86 1.74
C GLU A 147 -6.30 -2.85 0.29
N VAL A 148 -6.27 -4.00 -0.38
CA VAL A 148 -6.77 -4.11 -1.77
C VAL A 148 -8.29 -3.93 -1.83
N ALA A 149 -9.02 -4.38 -0.81
CA ALA A 149 -10.47 -4.14 -0.69
C ALA A 149 -10.80 -2.65 -0.48
N LEU A 150 -9.98 -1.91 0.27
CA LEU A 150 -10.10 -0.46 0.40
C LEU A 150 -9.88 0.23 -0.95
N TRP A 151 -8.89 -0.21 -1.74
CA TRP A 151 -8.69 0.29 -3.10
C TRP A 151 -9.91 0.02 -4.00
N CYS A 152 -10.49 -1.18 -3.93
CA CYS A 152 -11.72 -1.51 -4.64
C CYS A 152 -12.89 -0.60 -4.22
N ARG A 153 -13.07 -0.42 -2.91
CA ARG A 153 -14.11 0.44 -2.32
C ARG A 153 -13.95 1.91 -2.70
N TYR A 154 -12.71 2.40 -2.75
CA TYR A 154 -12.35 3.74 -3.27
C TYR A 154 -12.71 3.88 -4.74
N CYS A 155 -12.37 2.87 -5.56
CA CYS A 155 -12.67 2.87 -6.99
C CYS A 155 -14.17 2.96 -7.28
N ALA A 156 -15.04 2.46 -6.39
CA ALA A 156 -16.49 2.60 -6.54
C ALA A 156 -16.96 4.06 -6.67
N GLY A 157 -16.16 5.03 -6.21
CA GLY A 157 -16.29 6.44 -6.56
C GLY A 157 -17.01 7.32 -5.54
N THR A 158 -17.24 6.83 -4.33
CA THR A 158 -17.77 7.63 -3.21
C THR A 158 -17.07 7.29 -1.90
N ASP A 159 -16.93 8.27 -1.00
CA ASP A 159 -16.45 8.04 0.37
C ASP A 159 -17.58 7.49 1.29
N GLU A 160 -17.35 7.47 2.60
CA GLU A 160 -18.34 7.03 3.61
C GLU A 160 -19.48 8.05 3.80
N ASP A 161 -19.24 9.34 3.54
CA ASP A 161 -20.23 10.41 3.65
C ASP A 161 -21.05 10.59 2.35
N GLY A 162 -20.73 9.81 1.31
CA GLY A 162 -21.39 9.86 0.00
C GLY A 162 -20.85 10.95 -0.92
N ASN A 163 -19.76 11.63 -0.55
CA ASN A 163 -19.10 12.58 -1.44
C ASN A 163 -18.44 11.81 -2.59
N LYS A 164 -18.40 12.46 -3.76
CA LYS A 164 -17.81 11.87 -4.96
C LYS A 164 -16.28 11.82 -4.83
N ILE A 165 -15.72 10.64 -5.11
CA ILE A 165 -14.30 10.40 -5.31
C ILE A 165 -13.99 10.39 -6.81
N VAL A 166 -12.94 11.10 -7.22
CA VAL A 166 -12.39 11.04 -8.57
C VAL A 166 -11.20 10.09 -8.57
N VAL A 167 -11.32 9.00 -9.31
CA VAL A 167 -10.23 8.03 -9.49
C VAL A 167 -9.29 8.56 -10.57
N ASP A 168 -8.12 9.04 -10.17
CA ASP A 168 -7.06 9.50 -11.07
C ASP A 168 -6.16 8.32 -11.44
N ASP A 169 -6.55 7.62 -12.51
CA ASP A 169 -5.91 6.40 -12.99
C ASP A 169 -6.20 6.23 -14.50
N LEU A 170 -5.25 5.69 -15.27
CA LEU A 170 -5.45 5.40 -16.70
C LEU A 170 -6.61 4.41 -16.94
N ASN A 171 -6.93 3.56 -15.96
CA ASN A 171 -8.00 2.58 -15.99
C ASN A 171 -9.27 3.04 -15.23
N ALA A 172 -9.42 4.35 -14.93
CA ALA A 172 -10.46 4.87 -14.03
C ALA A 172 -11.88 4.38 -14.37
N ASP A 173 -12.28 4.38 -15.64
CA ASP A 173 -13.63 3.95 -16.05
C ASP A 173 -13.88 2.46 -15.74
N ARG A 174 -12.90 1.59 -16.04
CA ARG A 174 -12.97 0.15 -15.78
C ARG A 174 -12.93 -0.13 -14.28
N LEU A 175 -12.01 0.51 -13.57
CA LEU A 175 -11.90 0.44 -12.11
C LEU A 175 -13.20 0.85 -11.42
N GLY A 176 -13.82 1.95 -11.87
CA GLY A 176 -15.07 2.42 -11.30
C GLY A 176 -16.24 1.50 -11.58
N MET A 177 -16.35 1.01 -12.82
CA MET A 177 -17.40 0.04 -13.20
C MET A 177 -17.28 -1.25 -12.39
N LEU A 178 -16.08 -1.83 -12.31
CA LEU A 178 -15.84 -3.08 -11.59
C LEU A 178 -15.89 -2.89 -10.07
N GLY A 179 -15.41 -1.78 -9.53
CA GLY A 179 -15.51 -1.47 -8.10
C GLY A 179 -16.96 -1.34 -7.63
N ARG A 180 -17.85 -0.77 -8.45
CA ARG A 180 -19.29 -0.74 -8.16
C ARG A 180 -19.94 -2.12 -8.24
N ARG A 181 -19.60 -2.94 -9.24
CA ARG A 181 -20.08 -4.33 -9.35
C ARG A 181 -19.59 -5.19 -8.18
N ALA A 182 -18.34 -4.98 -7.75
CA ALA A 182 -17.70 -5.73 -6.68
C ALA A 182 -18.40 -5.64 -5.33
N LYS A 183 -19.27 -4.62 -5.13
CA LYS A 183 -20.14 -4.54 -3.95
C LYS A 183 -21.01 -5.79 -3.77
N GLU A 184 -21.60 -6.28 -4.85
CA GLU A 184 -22.47 -7.47 -4.84
C GLU A 184 -21.71 -8.73 -5.29
N GLU A 185 -20.73 -8.55 -6.19
CA GLU A 185 -19.94 -9.64 -6.78
C GLU A 185 -18.43 -9.34 -6.62
N PRO A 186 -17.81 -9.55 -5.45
CA PRO A 186 -16.41 -9.18 -5.20
C PRO A 186 -15.42 -9.68 -6.26
N ALA A 187 -15.67 -10.86 -6.83
CA ALA A 187 -14.84 -11.45 -7.88
C ALA A 187 -14.80 -10.61 -9.18
N ALA A 188 -15.79 -9.76 -9.43
CA ALA A 188 -15.80 -8.87 -10.60
C ALA A 188 -14.57 -7.95 -10.65
N PHE A 189 -14.01 -7.57 -9.50
CA PHE A 189 -12.83 -6.72 -9.47
C PHE A 189 -11.57 -7.42 -10.04
N PHE A 190 -11.54 -8.76 -9.99
CA PHE A 190 -10.46 -9.57 -10.53
C PHE A 190 -10.53 -9.78 -12.06
N GLU A 191 -11.60 -9.29 -12.72
CA GLU A 191 -11.67 -9.25 -14.19
C GLU A 191 -10.54 -8.38 -14.81
N LEU A 192 -9.90 -7.54 -13.99
CA LEU A 192 -8.66 -6.80 -14.30
C LEU A 192 -7.43 -7.72 -14.27
N THR A 193 -7.47 -8.82 -15.02
CA THR A 193 -6.45 -9.88 -15.00
C THR A 193 -5.04 -9.36 -15.33
N GLU A 194 -4.93 -8.31 -16.14
CA GLU A 194 -3.67 -7.66 -16.48
C GLU A 194 -3.03 -6.88 -15.32
N ILE A 195 -3.84 -6.46 -14.33
CA ILE A 195 -3.38 -5.79 -13.11
C ILE A 195 -3.09 -6.84 -12.02
N PHE A 196 -4.03 -7.75 -11.78
CA PHE A 196 -3.94 -8.75 -10.71
C PHE A 196 -2.98 -9.91 -11.05
N GLY A 197 -2.73 -10.18 -12.33
CA GLY A 197 -1.91 -11.29 -12.77
C GLY A 197 -2.36 -12.62 -12.14
N PRO A 198 -1.45 -13.43 -11.57
CA PRO A 198 -1.81 -14.70 -10.93
C PRO A 198 -2.82 -14.59 -9.78
N LEU A 199 -2.85 -13.46 -9.04
CA LEU A 199 -3.77 -13.27 -7.91
C LEU A 199 -5.24 -13.29 -8.36
N SER A 200 -5.54 -13.00 -9.62
CA SER A 200 -6.91 -13.06 -10.16
C SER A 200 -7.58 -14.44 -10.03
N ASN A 201 -6.78 -15.51 -9.91
CA ASN A 201 -7.26 -16.88 -9.80
C ASN A 201 -6.95 -17.52 -8.44
N ASP A 202 -6.34 -16.79 -7.51
CA ASP A 202 -5.97 -17.32 -6.20
C ASP A 202 -7.18 -17.33 -5.26
N LYS A 203 -7.57 -18.53 -4.80
CA LYS A 203 -8.78 -18.72 -3.98
C LYS A 203 -8.63 -18.18 -2.57
N VAL A 204 -7.42 -18.19 -2.00
CA VAL A 204 -7.16 -17.71 -0.64
C VAL A 204 -7.28 -16.19 -0.65
N PHE A 205 -6.62 -15.53 -1.61
CA PHE A 205 -6.75 -14.10 -1.83
C PHE A 205 -8.18 -13.68 -2.12
N ALA A 206 -8.87 -14.36 -3.05
CA ALA A 206 -10.25 -14.05 -3.39
C ALA A 206 -11.19 -14.14 -2.18
N SER A 207 -10.99 -15.13 -1.30
CA SER A 207 -11.77 -15.27 -0.07
C SER A 207 -11.49 -14.14 0.92
N ALA A 208 -10.22 -13.86 1.22
CA ALA A 208 -9.82 -12.79 2.16
C ALA A 208 -10.30 -11.41 1.69
N PHE A 209 -10.09 -11.10 0.40
CA PHE A 209 -10.58 -9.86 -0.21
C PHE A 209 -12.11 -9.76 -0.13
N SER A 210 -12.83 -10.85 -0.43
CA SER A 210 -14.30 -10.85 -0.38
C SER A 210 -14.84 -10.62 1.03
N MET A 211 -14.20 -11.20 2.05
CA MET A 211 -14.56 -10.97 3.45
C MET A 211 -14.33 -9.51 3.85
N ALA A 212 -13.15 -8.96 3.53
CA ALA A 212 -12.82 -7.57 3.79
C ALA A 212 -13.78 -6.60 3.08
N LEU A 213 -14.03 -6.79 1.78
CA LEU A 213 -14.91 -5.91 1.00
C LEU A 213 -16.36 -5.95 1.51
N LYS A 214 -16.86 -7.12 1.92
CA LYS A 214 -18.18 -7.25 2.56
C LYS A 214 -18.25 -6.52 3.90
N SER A 215 -17.18 -6.58 4.70
CA SER A 215 -17.10 -5.81 5.95
C SER A 215 -17.15 -4.31 5.68
N LEU A 216 -16.35 -3.82 4.72
CA LEU A 216 -16.33 -2.40 4.34
C LEU A 216 -17.72 -1.91 3.93
N TRP A 217 -18.45 -2.66 3.09
CA TRP A 217 -19.80 -2.27 2.68
C TRP A 217 -20.88 -2.49 3.76
N GLY A 218 -20.69 -3.45 4.66
CA GLY A 218 -21.68 -3.85 5.65
C GLY A 218 -21.64 -3.02 6.93
N ILE A 219 -20.45 -2.79 7.49
CA ILE A 219 -20.27 -2.10 8.77
C ILE A 219 -19.48 -0.78 8.65
N GLY A 220 -19.03 -0.43 7.44
CA GLY A 220 -18.27 0.78 7.17
C GLY A 220 -16.76 0.61 7.41
N VAL A 221 -16.01 1.58 6.90
CA VAL A 221 -14.55 1.59 6.92
C VAL A 221 -14.01 1.60 8.36
N ALA A 222 -14.49 2.53 9.18
CA ALA A 222 -13.95 2.73 10.53
C ALA A 222 -14.05 1.47 11.40
N LYS A 223 -15.23 0.82 11.44
CA LYS A 223 -15.44 -0.41 12.22
C LYS A 223 -14.69 -1.61 11.67
N THR A 224 -14.52 -1.69 10.34
CA THR A 224 -13.73 -2.75 9.71
C THR A 224 -12.26 -2.63 10.12
N ILE A 225 -11.72 -1.41 10.10
CA ILE A 225 -10.34 -1.15 10.53
C ILE A 225 -10.17 -1.40 12.03
N GLU A 226 -11.09 -0.93 12.86
CA GLU A 226 -11.08 -1.19 14.31
C GLU A 226 -11.06 -2.69 14.62
N ALA A 227 -11.95 -3.47 13.98
CA ALA A 227 -11.97 -4.92 14.12
C ALA A 227 -10.64 -5.56 13.68
N TYR A 228 -10.08 -5.14 12.54
CA TYR A 228 -8.76 -5.62 12.11
C TYR A 228 -7.65 -5.23 13.09
N ILE A 229 -7.70 -4.07 13.74
CA ILE A 229 -6.67 -3.67 14.72
C ILE A 229 -6.78 -4.52 15.99
N ASP A 230 -7.99 -4.79 16.45
CA ASP A 230 -8.27 -5.45 17.74
C ASP A 230 -8.16 -6.98 17.72
N ASP A 231 -8.32 -7.62 16.57
CA ASP A 231 -8.28 -9.08 16.41
C ASP A 231 -6.86 -9.65 16.57
N ARG A 232 -6.33 -9.73 17.80
CA ARG A 232 -4.99 -10.26 18.08
C ARG A 232 -4.95 -11.77 18.26
#